data_AF-A0A9D6TKM5-F1
#
_entry.id   AF-A0A9D6TKM5-F1
#
_cell.length_a   1.000
_cell.length_b   1.000
_cell.length_c   1.000
_cell.angle_alpha   90.00
_cell.angle_beta   90.00
_cell.angle_gamma   90.00
#
_symmetry.space_group_name_H-M   'P 1'
#
loop_
_entity.id
_entity.type
_entity.pdbx_description
1 polymer ?
#
loop_
_entity_poly.entity_id
_entity_poly.type
_entity_poly.pdbx_seq_one_letter_code
_entity_poly.pdbx_strand_id
1 'polypeptide(L)' 'MIQTAEQLYQAIEQMGRMQRILESYRNEILGKNPRNFAMLAEGPLDQIRQLQGQIDEYIARIEATGSPATN' A
#
# COMPACT_ATOMS: atom_id res chain seq x y z
N MET A 1 5.59 9.63 4.90
CA MET A 1 6.49 8.96 5.86
C MET A 1 5.72 8.75 7.15
N ILE A 2 5.59 7.52 7.62
CA ILE A 2 4.79 7.13 8.80
C ILE A 2 5.64 7.24 10.07
N GLN A 3 5.10 7.83 11.12
CA GLN A 3 5.80 8.11 12.38
C GLN A 3 5.07 7.56 13.62
N THR A 4 3.77 7.23 13.49
CA THR A 4 2.94 6.80 14.60
C THR A 4 2.09 5.59 14.22
N ALA A 5 1.60 4.86 15.23
CA ALA A 5 0.69 3.73 15.03
C ALA A 5 -0.64 4.15 14.37
N GLU A 6 -1.13 5.36 14.64
CA GLU A 6 -2.32 5.91 13.98
C GLU A 6 -2.08 6.15 12.48
N GLN A 7 -0.92 6.73 12.12
CA GLN A 7 -0.54 6.92 10.73
C GLN A 7 -0.33 5.58 10.01
N LEU A 8 0.18 4.56 10.71
CA LEU A 8 0.25 3.19 10.18
C LEU A 8 -1.14 2.64 9.88
N TYR A 9 -2.10 2.77 10.81
CA TYR A 9 -3.48 2.34 10.60
C TYR A 9 -4.10 3.03 9.38
N GLN A 10 -3.94 4.35 9.27
CA GLN A 10 -4.43 5.12 8.12
C GLN A 10 -3.79 4.65 6.81
N ALA A 11 -2.49 4.36 6.79
CA ALA A 11 -1.82 3.85 5.60
C ALA A 11 -2.36 2.48 5.16
N ILE A 12 -2.62 1.57 6.10
CA ILE A 12 -3.24 0.27 5.83
C ILE A 12 -4.64 0.44 5.26
N GLU A 13 -5.45 1.34 5.82
CA GLU A 13 -6.78 1.63 5.30
C GLU A 13 -6.76 2.22 3.88
N GLN A 14 -5.82 3.14 3.61
CA GLN A 14 -5.63 3.68 2.26
C GLN A 14 -5.25 2.58 1.27
N MET A 15 -4.36 1.67 1.66
CA MET A 15 -3.97 0.53 0.84
C MET A 15 -5.18 -0.38 0.53
N GLY A 16 -6.03 -0.64 1.53
CA GLY A 16 -7.28 -1.39 1.35
C GLY A 16 -8.31 -0.68 0.45
N ARG A 17 -8.34 0.66 0.45
CA ARG A 17 -9.15 1.45 -0.52
C ARG A 17 -8.63 1.25 -1.94
N MET A 18 -7.32 1.31 -2.15
CA MET A 18 -6.71 1.12 -3.48
C MET A 18 -6.95 -0.28 -4.03
N GLN A 19 -6.87 -1.30 -3.18
CA GLN A 19 -7.19 -2.68 -3.56
C GLN A 19 -8.64 -2.83 -4.05
N ARG A 20 -9.60 -2.21 -3.36
CA ARG A 20 -11.02 -2.21 -3.79
C ARG A 20 -11.25 -1.49 -5.11
N ILE A 21 -10.51 -0.41 -5.38
CA ILE A 21 -10.56 0.27 -6.69
C ILE A 21 -10.07 -0.67 -7.80
N LEU A 22 -8.93 -1.34 -7.58
CA LEU A 22 -8.40 -2.32 -8.55
C LEU A 22 -9.36 -3.47 -8.80
N GLU A 23 -10.04 -3.95 -7.76
CA GLU A 23 -11.07 -4.98 -7.88
C GLU A 23 -12.27 -4.53 -8.73
N SER A 24 -12.77 -3.30 -8.50
CA SER A 24 -13.83 -2.72 -9.34
C SER A 24 -13.38 -2.60 -10.81
N TYR A 25 -12.17 -2.10 -11.07
CA TYR A 25 -11.64 -2.04 -12.44
C TYR A 25 -11.54 -3.42 -13.09
N ARG A 26 -11.10 -4.43 -12.33
CA ARG A 26 -11.01 -5.80 -12.83
C ARG A 26 -12.39 -6.34 -13.22
N ASN A 27 -13.40 -6.11 -12.39
CA ASN A 27 -14.75 -6.62 -12.60
C ASN A 27 -15.47 -5.88 -13.74
N GLU A 28 -15.26 -4.58 -13.87
CA GLU A 28 -16.06 -3.73 -14.77
C GLU A 28 -15.39 -3.47 -16.13
N ILE A 29 -14.06 -3.48 -16.18
CA ILE A 29 -13.27 -2.97 -17.32
C ILE A 29 -12.44 -4.08 -17.97
N LEU A 30 -11.75 -4.93 -17.21
CA LEU A 30 -10.77 -5.89 -17.78
C LEU A 30 -11.36 -6.76 -18.89
N GLY A 31 -12.55 -7.35 -18.69
CA GLY A 31 -13.19 -8.20 -19.69
C GLY A 31 -13.65 -7.46 -20.95
N LYS A 32 -13.87 -6.14 -20.87
CA LYS A 32 -14.37 -5.30 -21.98
C LYS A 32 -13.22 -4.60 -22.73
N ASN A 33 -12.25 -4.10 -21.99
CA ASN A 33 -11.11 -3.36 -22.53
C ASN A 33 -9.87 -3.55 -21.62
N PRO A 34 -9.07 -4.60 -21.86
CA PRO A 34 -7.88 -4.89 -21.07
C PRO A 34 -6.85 -3.77 -21.06
N ARG A 35 -6.74 -3.01 -22.16
CA ARG A 35 -5.78 -1.88 -22.27
C ARG A 35 -6.18 -0.75 -21.33
N ASN A 36 -7.46 -0.40 -21.28
CA ASN A 36 -7.94 0.63 -20.36
C ASN A 36 -7.79 0.19 -18.90
N PHE A 37 -8.04 -1.09 -18.60
CA PHE A 37 -7.79 -1.63 -17.27
C PHE A 37 -6.32 -1.43 -16.85
N ALA A 38 -5.36 -1.79 -17.70
CA ALA A 38 -3.94 -1.64 -17.40
C ALA A 38 -3.58 -0.19 -17.07
N MET A 39 -4.01 0.76 -17.92
CA MET A 39 -3.75 2.18 -17.72
C MET A 39 -4.37 2.73 -16.43
N LEU A 40 -5.61 2.34 -16.11
CA LEU A 40 -6.28 2.79 -14.88
C LEU A 40 -5.69 2.14 -13.61
N ALA A 41 -5.15 0.92 -13.73
CA ALA A 41 -4.54 0.20 -12.62
C ALA A 41 -3.17 0.76 -12.21
N GLU A 42 -2.46 1.47 -13.09
CA GLU A 42 -1.12 2.03 -12.82
C GLU A 42 -1.12 2.91 -11.56
N GLY A 43 -2.02 3.90 -11.47
CA GLY A 43 -2.08 4.83 -10.34
C GLY A 43 -2.29 4.13 -8.98
N PRO A 44 -3.35 3.32 -8.82
CA PRO A 44 -3.57 2.57 -7.57
C PRO A 44 -2.42 1.61 -7.23
N LEU A 45 -1.82 0.95 -8.22
CA LEU A 45 -0.67 0.06 -7.99
C LEU A 45 0.56 0.82 -7.48
N ASP A 46 0.86 1.98 -8.06
CA ASP A 46 1.96 2.83 -7.62
C ASP A 46 1.72 3.35 -6.20
N GLN A 47 0.49 3.76 -5.88
CA GLN A 47 0.14 4.18 -4.52
C GLN A 47 0.27 3.04 -3.51
N ILE A 48 -0.15 1.81 -3.86
CA ILE A 48 0.05 0.63 -3.00
C ILE A 48 1.55 0.40 -2.73
N ARG A 49 2.40 0.45 -3.76
CA ARG A 49 3.85 0.27 -3.59
C ARG A 49 4.45 1.33 -2.68
N GLN A 50 4.03 2.59 -2.84
CA GLN A 50 4.49 3.68 -1.98
C GLN A 50 4.04 3.50 -0.52
N LEU A 51 2.79 3.10 -0.29
CA LEU A 51 2.27 2.83 1.05
C LEU A 51 2.99 1.66 1.71
N GLN A 52 3.21 0.57 0.97
CA GLN A 52 3.99 -0.58 1.44
C GLN A 52 5.40 -0.16 1.88
N GLY A 53 6.13 0.59 1.05
CA GLY A 53 7.46 1.09 1.41
C GLY A 53 7.45 1.94 2.69
N GLN A 54 6.46 2.82 2.86
CA GLN A 54 6.36 3.63 4.08
C GLN A 54 6.04 2.80 5.34
N ILE A 55 5.25 1.74 5.18
CA ILE A 55 4.92 0.80 6.26
C ILE A 55 6.15 -0.02 6.64
N ASP A 56 6.83 -0.59 5.66
CA ASP A 56 8.05 -1.40 5.86
C ASP A 56 9.14 -0.59 6.55
N GLU A 57 9.37 0.66 6.11
CA GLU A 57 10.30 1.57 6.76
C GLU A 57 9.94 1.86 8.22
N TYR A 58 8.65 2.02 8.52
CA TYR A 58 8.19 2.29 9.88
C TYR A 58 8.37 1.07 10.79
N ILE A 59 8.03 -0.12 10.30
CA ILE A 59 8.22 -1.38 11.03
C ILE A 59 9.70 -1.61 11.31
N ALA A 60 10.56 -1.47 10.30
CA ALA A 60 12.01 -1.63 10.46
C ALA A 60 12.61 -0.67 11.50
N ARG A 61 12.12 0.59 11.56
CA ARG A 61 12.53 1.54 12.61
C ARG A 61 12.15 1.06 14.01
N ILE A 62 10.92 0.58 14.19
CA ILE A 62 10.46 0.09 15.51
C ILE A 62 11.30 -1.12 15.94
N GLU A 63 11.52 -2.07 15.04
CA GLU A 63 12.33 -3.26 15.31
C GLU A 63 13.77 -2.89 15.71
N ALA A 64 14.38 -1.92 15.02
CA ALA A 64 15.71 -1.43 15.35
C ALA A 64 15.77 -0.76 16.74
N THR A 65 14.74 -0.01 17.13
CA THR A 65 14.65 0.60 18.47
C THR A 65 14.26 -0.39 19.57
N GLY A 66 13.61 -1.49 19.22
CA GLY A 66 13.17 -2.55 20.15
C GLY A 66 14.21 -3.65 20.39
N SER A 67 15.32 -3.65 19.65
CA SER A 67 16.43 -4.59 19.87
C SER A 67 17.28 -4.15 21.06
N PRO A 68 17.30 -4.89 22.19
CA PRO A 68 18.32 -4.66 23.20
C PRO A 68 19.66 -5.07 22.58
N ALA A 69 20.60 -4.13 22.51
CA ALA A 69 21.99 -4.43 22.19
C ALA A 69 22.44 -5.63 23.03
N THR A 70 22.61 -6.78 22.38
CA THR A 70 23.14 -7.98 23.03
C THR A 70 24.55 -8.17 22.51
N ASN A 71 25.49 -8.02 23.44
CA ASN A 71 26.95 -8.18 23.40
C ASN A 71 27.78 -6.99 22.90
#